data_AF-A0A2S6QNL7-F1
#
_entry.id   AF-A0A2S6QNL7-F1
#
_cell.length_a   1.000
_cell.length_b   1.000
_cell.length_c   1.000
_cell.angle_alpha   90.00
_cell.angle_beta   90.00
_cell.angle_gamma   90.00
#
_symmetry.space_group_name_H-M   'P 1'
#
loop_
_entity.id
_entity.type
_entity.pdbx_description
1 polymer ?
#
loop_
_entity_poly.entity_id
_entity_poly.type
_entity_poly.pdbx_seq_one_letter_code
_entity_poly.pdbx_strand_id
1 'polypeptide(L)'
;MAFEPGHYYIYPELGVMAHCLFITDKSHTYNNKPVYIMEDQYGNLLAEVMDDETCINWHTLQAKIFIEAHKKLCKVPDPDPPAPRTA
;
A
#
# COMPACT_ATOMS: atom_id res chain seq x y z
N MET A 1 4.05 -15.87 7.93
CA MET A 1 4.01 -15.14 6.64
C MET A 1 4.77 -13.85 6.84
N ALA A 2 5.54 -13.40 5.85
CA ALA A 2 6.13 -12.07 5.84
C ALA A 2 5.64 -11.35 4.57
N PHE A 3 5.55 -10.02 4.61
CA PHE A 3 5.26 -9.28 3.40
C PHE A 3 6.47 -9.23 2.48
N GLU A 4 6.18 -9.31 1.19
CA GLU A 4 7.16 -9.23 0.12
C GLU A 4 6.90 -8.00 -0.74
N PRO A 5 7.96 -7.27 -1.17
CA PRO A 5 7.81 -6.17 -2.11
C PRO A 5 7.09 -6.59 -3.40
N GLY A 6 6.26 -5.71 -3.94
CA GLY A 6 5.43 -5.92 -5.14
C GLY A 6 4.20 -6.81 -4.93
N HIS A 7 3.97 -7.30 -3.71
CA HIS A 7 2.82 -8.15 -3.40
C HIS A 7 1.73 -7.40 -2.64
N TYR A 8 0.51 -7.92 -2.77
CA TYR A 8 -0.71 -7.33 -2.24
C TYR A 8 -1.28 -8.23 -1.16
N TYR A 9 -1.87 -7.61 -0.14
CA TYR A 9 -2.41 -8.28 1.02
C TYR A 9 -3.75 -7.65 1.43
N ILE A 10 -4.57 -8.44 2.12
CA ILE A 10 -5.82 -8.02 2.72
C ILE A 10 -5.88 -8.52 4.17
N TYR A 11 -6.34 -7.67 5.07
CA TYR A 11 -6.81 -8.02 6.39
C TYR A 11 -8.34 -8.18 6.31
N PRO A 12 -8.88 -9.40 6.19
CA PRO A 12 -10.27 -9.60 5.80
C PRO A 12 -11.27 -9.05 6.82
N GLU A 13 -10.99 -9.20 8.12
CA GLU A 13 -11.90 -8.76 9.18
C GLU A 13 -12.08 -7.23 9.22
N LEU A 14 -11.02 -6.49 8.87
CA LEU A 14 -11.01 -5.02 8.86
C LEU A 14 -11.30 -4.44 7.48
N GLY A 15 -11.29 -5.27 6.43
CA GLY A 15 -11.42 -4.82 5.04
C GLY A 15 -10.28 -3.89 4.59
N VAL A 16 -9.12 -3.96 5.26
CA VAL A 16 -7.95 -3.15 4.94
C VAL A 16 -7.10 -3.91 3.92
N MET A 17 -6.61 -3.21 2.90
CA MET A 17 -5.71 -3.77 1.90
C MET A 17 -4.37 -3.06 1.98
N ALA A 18 -3.31 -3.76 1.65
CA ALA A 18 -1.96 -3.21 1.61
C ALA A 18 -1.22 -3.73 0.37
N HIS A 19 -0.53 -2.83 -0.33
CA HIS A 19 0.46 -3.19 -1.34
C HIS A 19 1.84 -2.88 -0.77
N CYS A 20 2.69 -3.89 -0.61
CA CYS A 20 4.03 -3.70 -0.10
C CYS A 20 4.95 -3.19 -1.20
N LEU A 21 5.43 -1.95 -1.07
CA LEU A 21 6.24 -1.28 -2.08
C LEU A 21 7.71 -1.70 -1.96
N PHE A 22 8.25 -1.64 -0.74
CA PHE A 22 9.62 -2.02 -0.44
C PHE A 22 9.84 -2.19 1.07
N ILE A 23 11.00 -2.71 1.43
CA ILE A 23 11.45 -2.90 2.80
C ILE A 23 12.70 -2.04 3.01
N THR A 24 12.80 -1.40 4.17
CA THR A 24 14.04 -0.71 4.59
C THR A 24 14.59 -1.39 5.83
N ASP A 25 15.91 -1.40 6.00
CA ASP A 25 16.60 -2.09 7.10
C ASP A 25 16.81 -1.20 8.33
N LYS A 26 16.89 0.14 8.15
CA LYS A 26 17.22 1.11 9.20
C LYS A 26 16.35 2.35 9.13
N SER A 27 15.10 2.24 9.55
CA SER A 27 14.23 3.41 9.63
C SER A 27 14.50 4.23 10.89
N HIS A 28 15.02 5.46 10.72
CA HIS A 28 15.32 6.35 11.86
C HIS A 28 14.08 6.68 12.70
N THR A 29 12.93 6.87 12.06
CA THR A 29 11.65 7.12 12.75
C THR A 29 11.23 5.93 13.62
N TYR A 30 11.71 4.73 13.31
CA TYR A 30 11.40 3.49 14.03
C TYR A 30 12.63 2.92 14.76
N ASN A 31 13.50 3.79 15.30
CA ASN A 31 14.68 3.39 16.07
C ASN A 31 15.63 2.45 15.32
N ASN A 32 15.85 2.72 14.03
CA ASN A 32 16.67 1.90 13.12
C ASN A 32 16.17 0.45 12.95
N LYS A 33 14.89 0.18 13.24
CA LYS A 33 14.28 -1.13 12.95
C LYS A 33 13.98 -1.27 11.45
N PRO A 34 13.94 -2.50 10.94
CA PRO A 34 13.46 -2.76 9.61
C PRO A 34 11.94 -2.54 9.53
N VAL A 35 11.47 -1.96 8.43
CA VAL A 35 10.05 -1.61 8.23
C VAL A 35 9.59 -1.96 6.82
N TYR A 36 8.33 -2.39 6.72
CA TYR A 36 7.58 -2.45 5.47
C TYR A 36 7.10 -1.05 5.12
N ILE A 37 7.33 -0.62 3.88
CA ILE A 37 6.69 0.56 3.31
C ILE A 37 5.59 0.09 2.37
N MET A 38 4.37 0.53 2.62
CA MET A 38 3.18 0.02 1.95
C MET A 38 2.26 1.16 1.55
N GLU A 39 1.35 0.89 0.62
CA GLU A 39 0.22 1.76 0.32
C GLU A 39 -1.11 1.04 0.61
N ASP A 40 -2.09 1.76 1.14
CA ASP A 40 -3.44 1.24 1.35
C ASP A 40 -4.36 1.46 0.13
N GLN A 41 -5.57 0.89 0.16
CA GLN A 41 -6.53 1.05 -0.93
C GLN A 41 -7.03 2.49 -1.13
N TYR A 42 -6.76 3.41 -0.20
CA TYR A 42 -7.12 4.82 -0.29
C TYR A 42 -5.97 5.68 -0.84
N GLY A 43 -4.81 5.08 -1.13
CA GLY A 43 -3.62 5.78 -1.62
C GLY A 43 -2.76 6.42 -0.53
N ASN A 44 -2.96 6.07 0.74
CA ASN A 44 -2.09 6.51 1.82
C ASN A 44 -0.84 5.65 1.88
N LEU A 45 0.32 6.28 2.07
CA LEU A 45 1.55 5.58 2.41
C LEU A 45 1.60 5.30 3.91
N LEU A 46 1.94 4.06 4.26
CA LEU A 46 2.09 3.60 5.63
C LEU A 46 3.41 2.85 5.80
N ALA A 47 3.93 2.88 7.03
CA ALA A 47 5.13 2.18 7.42
C ALA A 47 4.85 1.33 8.66
N GLU A 48 5.19 0.05 8.60
CA GLU A 48 5.00 -0.88 9.71
C GLU A 48 6.29 -1.61 10.05
N VAL A 49 6.55 -1.78 11.35
CA VAL A 49 7.73 -2.49 11.82
C VAL A 49 7.64 -3.96 11.42
N MET A 50 8.77 -4.53 10.97
CA MET A 50 8.87 -5.97 10.75
C MET A 50 8.96 -6.69 12.10
N ASP A 51 7.80 -7.03 12.65
CA ASP A 51 7.64 -7.81 13.88
C ASP A 51 6.86 -9.10 13.59
N ASP A 52 6.92 -10.05 14.52
CA ASP A 52 6.29 -11.38 14.40
C ASP A 52 4.76 -11.28 14.30
N GLU A 53 4.18 -10.21 14.85
CA GLU A 53 2.73 -9.98 14.86
C GLU A 53 2.21 -9.21 13.65
N THR A 54 3.05 -8.43 12.97
CA THR A 54 2.64 -7.48 11.92
C THR A 54 1.88 -8.16 10.78
N CYS A 55 2.28 -9.39 10.43
CA CYS A 55 1.71 -10.13 9.31
C CYS A 55 0.60 -11.11 9.72
N ILE A 56 0.21 -11.15 10.99
CA ILE A 56 -0.84 -12.05 11.48
C ILE A 56 -2.20 -11.63 10.88
N ASN A 57 -3.00 -12.62 10.47
CA ASN A 57 -4.34 -12.47 9.86
C ASN A 57 -4.37 -11.75 8.50
N TRP A 58 -3.21 -11.42 7.93
CA TRP A 58 -3.12 -10.95 6.55
C TRP A 58 -3.12 -12.14 5.58
N HIS A 59 -3.78 -11.94 4.45
CA HIS A 59 -3.83 -12.91 3.36
C HIS A 59 -3.35 -12.26 2.08
N THR A 60 -2.68 -13.04 1.22
CA THR A 60 -2.32 -12.58 -0.12
C THR A 60 -3.55 -12.21 -0.93
N LEU A 61 -3.47 -11.11 -1.66
CA LEU A 61 -4.50 -10.57 -2.52
C LEU A 61 -4.00 -10.50 -3.97
N GLN A 62 -4.90 -10.65 -4.94
CA GLN A 62 -4.55 -10.41 -6.33
C GLN A 62 -4.51 -8.90 -6.63
N ALA A 63 -3.45 -8.44 -7.30
CA ALA A 63 -3.25 -7.02 -7.66
C ALA A 63 -4.48 -6.36 -8.29
N LYS A 64 -5.17 -7.07 -9.20
CA LYS A 64 -6.38 -6.53 -9.86
C LYS A 64 -7.49 -6.13 -8.88
N ILE A 65 -7.65 -6.87 -7.77
CA ILE A 65 -8.69 -6.59 -6.78
C ILE A 65 -8.35 -5.32 -6.01
N PHE A 66 -7.07 -5.15 -5.64
CA PHE A 66 -6.58 -3.94 -5.00
C PHE A 66 -6.79 -2.71 -5.92
N ILE A 67 -6.37 -2.80 -7.18
CA ILE A 67 -6.49 -1.72 -8.16
C ILE A 67 -7.96 -1.34 -8.39
N GLU A 68 -8.85 -2.33 -8.51
CA GLU A 68 -10.29 -2.08 -8.64
C GLU A 68 -10.88 -1.42 -7.40
N ALA A 69 -10.46 -1.83 -6.19
CA ALA A 69 -10.88 -1.20 -4.95
C ALA A 69 -10.40 0.25 -4.88
N HIS A 70 -9.13 0.50 -5.17
CA HIS A 70 -8.56 1.84 -5.21
C HIS A 70 -9.31 2.76 -6.16
N LYS A 71 -9.56 2.32 -7.41
CA LYS A 71 -10.34 3.10 -8.40
C LYS A 71 -11.75 3.46 -7.91
N LYS A 72 -12.40 2.57 -7.14
CA LYS A 72 -13.74 2.84 -6.60
C LYS A 72 -13.72 3.84 -5.45
N LEU A 73 -12.67 3.81 -4.63
CA LEU A 73 -12.54 4.61 -3.42
C LEU A 73 -11.95 6.00 -3.71
N CYS A 74 -10.90 6.04 -4.52
CA CYS A 74 -10.23 7.26 -4.95
C CYS A 74 -10.92 7.79 -6.21
N LYS A 75 -12.04 8.50 -6.02
CA LYS A 75 -12.71 9.28 -7.08
C LYS A 75 -11.92 10.56 -7.39
N VAL A 76 -10.63 10.47 -7.66
CA VAL A 76 -9.92 11.57 -8.32
C VAL A 76 -10.27 11.40 -9.80
N PRO A 77 -11.03 12.32 -10.42
CA PRO A 77 -11.17 12.31 -11.87
C PRO A 77 -9.75 12.42 -12.44
N ASP A 78 -9.42 11.66 -13.48
CA ASP A 78 -8.20 11.92 -14.23
C ASP A 78 -8.14 13.43 -14.50
N PRO A 79 -7.02 14.10 -14.18
CA PRO A 79 -6.91 15.53 -14.45
C PRO A 79 -7.16 15.75 -15.94
N ASP A 80 -8.04 16.71 -16.26
CA ASP A 80 -8.30 17.06 -17.66
C ASP A 80 -6.97 17.31 -18.37
N PRO A 81 -6.82 16.83 -19.63
CA PRO A 81 -5.62 17.11 -20.40
C PRO A 81 -5.34 18.61 -20.38
N PRO A 82 -4.07 19.04 -20.23
CA PRO A 82 -3.75 20.46 -20.21
C PRO A 82 -4.30 21.11 -21.48
N ALA A 83 -5.04 22.21 -21.31
CA ALA A 83 -5.62 22.95 -22.42
C ALA A 83 -4.52 23.28 -23.45
N PRO A 84 -4.79 23.16 -24.76
CA PRO A 84 -3.82 23.52 -25.78
C PRO A 84 -3.31 24.93 -25.52
N ARG A 85 -1.99 25.07 -25.33
CA ARG A 85 -1.37 26.39 -25.22
C ARG A 85 -1.51 27.05 -26.59
N THR A 86 -2.38 28.05 -26.71
CA THR A 86 -2.37 28.97 -27.85
C THR A 86 -1.05 29.73 -27.83
N ALA A 87 -0.32 29.64 -28.94
CA ALA A 87 0.93 30.35 -29.19
C ALA A 87 0.71 31.85 -29.40
#